data_AF-A0A258ZC73-F1
#
_entry.id   AF-A0A258ZC73-F1
#
_cell.length_a   1.000
_cell.length_b   1.000
_cell.length_c   1.000
_cell.angle_alpha   90.00
_cell.angle_beta   90.00
_cell.angle_gamma   90.00
#
_symmetry.space_group_name_H-M   'P 1'
#
loop_
_entity.id
_entity.type
_entity.pdbx_description
1 polymer ?
#
loop_
_entity_poly.entity_id
_entity_poly.type
_entity_poly.pdbx_seq_one_letter_code
_entity_poly.pdbx_strand_id
1 'polypeptide(L)'
;MEAWLLWNPTGWEFKWDALAGFFGALLALFVLERKDHSVPTQTFTAIESVTPTDIHVFEKLLALLDPNRVILFLREHDFGGSFSRDDIAPLKTFVAVGKNPDSEFIDPAIEKERKILLEAARKLVMALGKNTSPTSSDNLSVLPSHLVNSPRPDWVIREAKELNEASTAFVDLYDNFIRFCRLRIAKSTV
;
A
#
# COMPACT_ATOMS: atom_id res chain seq x y z
N MET A 1 12.46 61.86 4.98
CA MET A 1 12.19 60.89 3.89
C MET A 1 10.69 60.87 3.69
N GLU A 2 10.25 61.45 2.59
CA GLU A 2 8.87 61.85 2.34
C GLU A 2 8.02 60.69 1.80
N ALA A 3 6.80 60.55 2.32
CA ALA A 3 5.79 59.59 1.88
C ALA A 3 4.92 60.20 0.77
N TRP A 4 5.52 60.48 -0.39
CA TRP A 4 4.85 61.05 -1.56
C TRP A 4 4.26 59.99 -2.52
N LEU A 5 4.50 58.71 -2.25
CA LEU A 5 4.09 57.61 -3.14
C LEU A 5 2.61 57.19 -3.03
N LEU A 6 1.82 57.85 -2.18
CA LEU A 6 0.39 57.56 -1.96
C LEU A 6 -0.54 58.73 -2.35
N TRP A 7 -0.02 59.80 -2.93
CA TRP A 7 -0.85 60.90 -3.41
C TRP A 7 -1.31 60.64 -4.85
N ASN A 8 -2.59 60.28 -5.04
CA ASN A 8 -3.25 60.29 -6.34
C ASN A 8 -4.39 61.34 -6.34
N PRO A 9 -4.22 62.52 -6.97
CA PRO A 9 -5.21 63.59 -6.98
C PRO A 9 -6.32 63.41 -8.02
N THR A 10 -6.20 62.43 -8.91
CA THR A 10 -7.21 62.06 -9.91
C THR A 10 -7.60 60.61 -9.66
N GLY A 11 -8.68 60.41 -8.90
CA GLY A 11 -9.10 59.11 -8.37
C GLY A 11 -8.95 57.97 -9.39
N TRP A 12 -8.54 56.80 -8.90
CA TRP A 12 -8.45 55.59 -9.70
C TRP A 12 -9.84 55.28 -10.28
N GLU A 13 -10.09 55.60 -11.56
CA GLU A 13 -11.23 55.05 -12.29
C GLU A 13 -10.90 53.62 -12.69
N PHE A 14 -11.01 52.74 -11.70
CA PHE A 14 -10.82 51.31 -11.90
C PHE A 14 -12.00 50.77 -12.71
N LYS A 15 -11.80 50.58 -14.02
CA LYS A 15 -12.82 49.98 -14.89
C LYS A 15 -12.87 48.47 -14.65
N TRP A 16 -13.78 48.08 -13.75
CA TRP A 16 -14.00 46.70 -13.32
C TRP A 16 -14.38 45.73 -14.44
N ASP A 17 -14.79 46.23 -15.60
CA ASP A 17 -15.26 45.44 -16.74
C ASP A 17 -14.19 44.46 -17.28
N ALA A 18 -12.90 44.84 -17.24
CA ALA A 18 -11.81 43.97 -17.67
C ALA A 18 -11.51 42.84 -16.66
N LEU A 19 -11.66 43.12 -15.35
CA LEU A 19 -11.54 42.08 -14.31
C LEU A 19 -12.74 41.14 -14.32
N ALA A 20 -13.95 41.65 -14.57
CA ALA A 20 -15.16 40.83 -14.66
C ALA A 20 -15.05 39.77 -15.78
N GLY A 21 -14.49 40.15 -16.93
CA GLY A 21 -14.20 39.20 -18.02
C GLY A 21 -13.17 38.13 -17.64
N PHE A 22 -12.10 38.52 -16.94
CA PHE A 22 -11.05 37.61 -16.48
C PHE A 22 -11.55 36.61 -15.43
N PHE A 23 -12.32 37.07 -14.43
CA PHE A 23 -12.93 36.19 -13.42
C PHE A 23 -14.04 35.32 -14.01
N GLY A 24 -14.79 35.81 -15.00
CA GLY A 24 -15.78 35.01 -15.73
C GLY A 24 -15.15 33.85 -16.50
N ALA A 25 -14.01 34.08 -17.16
CA ALA A 25 -13.25 33.03 -17.85
C ALA A 25 -12.62 32.01 -16.88
N LEU A 26 -12.12 32.47 -15.73
CA LEU A 26 -11.62 31.60 -14.65
C LEU A 26 -12.73 30.73 -14.05
N LEU A 27 -13.92 31.29 -13.80
CA LEU A 27 -15.09 30.54 -13.35
C LEU A 27 -15.56 29.52 -14.40
N ALA A 28 -15.53 29.85 -15.68
CA ALA A 28 -15.88 28.91 -16.75
C ALA A 28 -14.92 27.71 -16.80
N LEU A 29 -13.61 27.94 -16.56
CA LEU A 29 -12.61 26.87 -16.45
C LEU A 29 -12.90 25.95 -15.24
N PHE A 30 -13.18 26.50 -14.06
CA PHE A 30 -13.56 25.69 -12.88
C PHE A 30 -14.90 24.94 -13.05
N VAL A 31 -15.86 25.48 -13.81
CA VAL A 31 -17.16 24.83 -14.08
C VAL A 31 -17.02 23.71 -15.12
N LEU A 32 -16.16 23.86 -16.12
CA LEU A 32 -15.87 22.81 -17.11
C LEU A 32 -15.03 21.68 -16.52
N GLU A 33 -14.10 21.98 -15.61
CA GLU A 33 -13.29 20.97 -14.91
C GLU A 33 -14.11 20.16 -13.88
N ARG A 34 -15.22 20.72 -13.39
CA ARG A 34 -16.17 20.00 -12.51
C ARG A 34 -17.06 18.99 -13.22
N LYS A 35 -17.13 18.99 -14.55
CA LYS A 35 -18.05 18.09 -15.28
C LYS A 35 -17.53 16.66 -15.48
N ASP A 36 -16.25 16.41 -15.21
CA ASP A 36 -15.66 15.06 -15.24
C ASP A 36 -15.10 14.57 -13.89
N HIS A 37 -15.26 15.34 -12.81
CA HIS A 37 -15.02 14.86 -11.44
C HIS A 37 -16.27 15.11 -10.60
N SER A 38 -17.36 14.41 -10.96
CA SER A 38 -18.31 13.98 -9.95
C SER A 38 -17.60 12.95 -9.08
N VAL A 39 -16.71 13.40 -8.19
CA VAL A 39 -16.45 12.66 -6.97
C VAL A 39 -17.82 12.59 -6.31
N PRO A 40 -18.45 11.40 -6.19
CA PRO A 40 -19.64 11.32 -5.38
C PRO A 40 -19.20 11.82 -4.01
N THR A 41 -19.77 12.95 -3.58
CA THR A 41 -19.82 13.32 -2.17
C THR A 41 -20.46 12.12 -1.49
N GLN A 42 -19.63 11.17 -1.06
CA GLN A 42 -20.05 10.13 -0.16
C GLN A 42 -20.40 10.91 1.09
N THR A 43 -21.70 11.13 1.26
CA THR A 43 -22.32 11.19 2.57
C THR A 43 -21.68 10.09 3.41
N PHE A 44 -20.72 10.48 4.26
CA PHE A 44 -20.24 9.69 5.38
C PHE A 44 -21.42 9.56 6.36
N THR A 45 -22.39 8.75 5.97
CA THR A 45 -23.55 8.39 6.76
C THR A 45 -23.36 6.94 7.17
N ALA A 46 -23.29 6.75 8.49
CA ALA A 46 -22.94 5.54 9.22
C ALA A 46 -21.46 5.12 9.09
N ILE A 47 -20.78 5.11 10.24
CA ILE A 47 -19.72 4.10 10.46
C ILE A 47 -20.47 2.78 10.27
N GLU A 48 -20.33 2.12 9.12
CA GLU A 48 -20.78 0.73 9.01
C GLU A 48 -20.12 -0.02 10.15
N SER A 49 -20.93 -0.51 11.09
CA SER A 49 -20.44 -1.24 12.25
C SER A 49 -19.70 -2.47 11.74
N VAL A 50 -18.44 -2.62 12.14
CA VAL A 50 -17.65 -3.82 11.85
C VAL A 50 -18.48 -5.04 12.22
N THR A 51 -18.65 -5.95 11.27
CA THR A 51 -19.50 -7.12 11.45
C THR A 51 -18.74 -8.23 12.16
N PRO A 52 -19.42 -9.18 12.83
CA PRO A 52 -18.76 -10.39 13.34
C PRO A 52 -18.03 -11.19 12.24
N THR A 53 -18.51 -11.09 11.00
CA THR A 53 -17.86 -11.68 9.82
C THR A 53 -16.49 -11.05 9.58
N ASP A 54 -16.37 -9.72 9.64
CA ASP A 54 -15.09 -9.03 9.48
C ASP A 54 -14.07 -9.44 10.54
N ILE A 55 -14.52 -9.62 11.80
CA ILE A 55 -13.67 -10.10 12.89
C ILE A 55 -13.14 -11.51 12.57
N HIS A 56 -14.02 -12.41 12.11
CA HIS A 56 -13.63 -13.77 11.71
C HIS A 56 -12.65 -13.79 10.54
N VAL A 57 -12.86 -12.94 9.53
CA VAL A 57 -11.93 -12.81 8.39
C VAL A 57 -10.57 -12.28 8.87
N PHE A 58 -10.56 -11.31 9.78
CA PHE A 58 -9.34 -10.77 10.37
C PHE A 58 -8.56 -11.81 11.18
N GLU A 59 -9.24 -12.61 12.02
CA GLU A 59 -8.61 -13.69 12.79
C GLU A 59 -8.01 -14.77 11.90
N LYS A 60 -8.72 -15.17 10.83
CA LYS A 60 -8.19 -16.11 9.82
C LYS A 60 -6.92 -15.56 9.15
N LEU A 61 -6.90 -14.28 8.82
CA LEU A 61 -5.73 -13.63 8.23
C LEU A 61 -4.54 -13.64 9.19
N LEU A 62 -4.77 -13.31 10.46
CA LEU A 62 -3.73 -13.37 11.51
C LEU A 62 -3.16 -14.78 11.71
N ALA A 63 -4.01 -15.81 11.60
CA ALA A 63 -3.57 -17.20 11.70
C ALA A 63 -2.71 -17.63 10.51
N LEU A 64 -2.98 -17.10 9.31
CA LEU A 64 -2.17 -17.37 8.11
C LEU A 64 -0.84 -16.62 8.14
N LEU A 65 -0.85 -15.37 8.59
CA LEU A 65 0.33 -14.50 8.64
C LEU A 65 0.80 -14.32 10.08
N ASP A 66 1.24 -15.41 10.71
CA ASP A 66 1.72 -15.40 12.10
C ASP A 66 2.85 -14.35 12.29
N PRO A 67 2.63 -13.33 13.14
CA PRO A 67 3.62 -12.29 13.45
C PRO A 67 4.98 -12.83 13.90
N ASN A 68 4.98 -13.97 14.59
CA ASN A 68 6.18 -14.56 15.19
C ASN A 68 6.87 -15.58 14.28
N ARG A 69 6.31 -15.86 13.09
CA ARG A 69 6.91 -16.76 12.11
C ARG A 69 7.15 -16.01 10.80
N VAL A 70 6.22 -16.10 9.85
CA VAL A 70 6.43 -15.59 8.48
C VAL A 70 6.70 -14.09 8.47
N ILE A 71 6.01 -13.29 9.29
CA ILE A 71 6.24 -11.83 9.32
C ILE A 71 7.60 -11.49 9.92
N LEU A 72 8.00 -12.17 11.00
CA LEU A 72 9.33 -12.00 11.59
C LEU A 72 10.43 -12.39 10.61
N PHE A 73 10.28 -13.53 9.93
CA PHE A 73 11.19 -13.97 8.88
C PHE A 73 11.32 -12.92 7.77
N LEU A 74 10.20 -12.46 7.20
CA LEU A 74 10.21 -11.45 6.14
C LEU A 74 10.82 -10.11 6.59
N ARG A 75 10.75 -9.80 7.88
CA ARG A 75 11.31 -8.57 8.46
C ARG A 75 12.83 -8.66 8.66
N GLU A 76 13.34 -9.81 9.09
CA GLU A 76 14.73 -9.94 9.55
C GLU A 76 15.64 -10.64 8.54
N HIS A 77 15.09 -11.41 7.61
CA HIS A 77 15.87 -12.20 6.67
C HIS A 77 16.45 -11.34 5.54
N ASP A 78 17.75 -11.47 5.31
CA ASP A 78 18.40 -10.99 4.10
C ASP A 78 18.35 -12.09 3.03
N PHE A 79 17.61 -11.84 1.95
CA PHE A 79 17.46 -12.74 0.80
C PHE A 79 18.75 -12.96 -0.01
N GLY A 80 19.86 -12.31 0.36
CA GLY A 80 21.19 -12.72 -0.03
C GLY A 80 21.61 -14.08 0.56
N GLY A 81 20.93 -14.56 1.59
CA GLY A 81 21.10 -15.89 2.19
C GLY A 81 20.27 -16.97 1.51
N SER A 82 20.37 -18.20 2.04
CA SER A 82 19.42 -19.27 1.75
C SER A 82 18.38 -19.35 2.84
N PHE A 83 17.17 -19.79 2.51
CA PHE A 83 16.05 -19.96 3.44
C PHE A 83 15.21 -21.19 3.09
N SER A 84 14.39 -21.66 4.04
CA SER A 84 13.53 -22.82 3.81
C SER A 84 12.31 -22.43 2.97
N ARG A 85 11.81 -23.36 2.15
CA ARG A 85 10.50 -23.18 1.48
C ARG A 85 9.38 -22.94 2.48
N ASP A 86 9.48 -23.55 3.66
CA ASP A 86 8.46 -23.45 4.70
C ASP A 86 8.37 -22.05 5.31
N ASP A 87 9.47 -21.27 5.28
CA ASP A 87 9.49 -19.91 5.81
C ASP A 87 8.56 -18.98 5.01
N ILE A 88 8.40 -19.24 3.71
CA ILE A 88 7.55 -18.45 2.81
C ILE A 88 6.23 -19.15 2.42
N ALA A 89 6.02 -20.39 2.85
CA ALA A 89 4.81 -21.14 2.53
C ALA A 89 3.51 -20.44 2.99
N PRO A 90 3.44 -19.85 4.22
CA PRO A 90 2.26 -19.14 4.66
C PRO A 90 1.91 -17.93 3.79
N LEU A 91 2.91 -17.21 3.28
CA LEU A 91 2.71 -16.08 2.37
C LEU A 91 2.07 -16.53 1.05
N LYS A 92 2.50 -17.67 0.49
CA LYS A 92 1.89 -18.25 -0.71
C LYS A 92 0.44 -18.65 -0.46
N THR A 93 0.17 -19.28 0.68
CA THR A 93 -1.19 -19.66 1.09
C THR A 93 -2.08 -18.43 1.26
N PHE A 94 -1.57 -17.37 1.88
CA PHE A 94 -2.28 -16.10 2.00
C PHE A 94 -2.70 -15.53 0.63
N VAL A 95 -1.79 -15.52 -0.35
CA VAL A 95 -2.10 -15.05 -1.72
C VAL A 95 -3.13 -15.96 -2.42
N ALA A 96 -3.06 -17.27 -2.19
CA ALA A 96 -3.99 -18.22 -2.80
C ALA A 96 -5.41 -18.09 -2.21
N VAL A 97 -5.54 -18.09 -0.89
CA VAL A 97 -6.81 -18.02 -0.18
C VAL A 97 -7.43 -16.63 -0.25
N GLY A 98 -6.61 -15.57 -0.22
CA GLY A 98 -7.08 -14.17 -0.22
C GLY A 98 -7.82 -13.74 -1.49
N LYS A 99 -7.86 -14.56 -2.54
CA LYS A 99 -8.66 -14.32 -3.75
C LYS A 99 -10.10 -14.83 -3.63
N ASN A 100 -10.38 -15.63 -2.60
CA ASN A 100 -11.70 -16.21 -2.41
C ASN A 100 -12.66 -15.13 -1.88
N PRO A 101 -13.93 -15.12 -2.33
CA PRO A 101 -14.96 -14.21 -1.80
C PRO A 101 -15.10 -14.32 -0.27
N ASP A 102 -14.90 -15.51 0.29
CA ASP A 102 -14.98 -15.76 1.75
C ASP A 102 -13.85 -15.09 2.56
N SER A 103 -12.88 -14.45 1.89
CA SER A 103 -11.77 -13.70 2.48
C SER A 103 -11.92 -12.19 2.32
N GLU A 104 -13.05 -11.72 1.78
CA GLU A 104 -13.36 -10.30 1.65
C GLU A 104 -13.98 -9.76 2.94
N PHE A 105 -13.59 -8.53 3.30
CA PHE A 105 -14.28 -7.79 4.36
C PHE A 105 -15.56 -7.16 3.81
N ILE A 106 -16.59 -7.14 4.63
CA ILE A 106 -17.83 -6.41 4.39
C ILE A 106 -17.56 -4.91 4.51
N ASP A 107 -16.77 -4.51 5.51
CA ASP A 107 -16.36 -3.12 5.67
C ASP A 107 -15.48 -2.67 4.47
N PRO A 108 -15.94 -1.69 3.67
CA PRO A 108 -15.27 -1.33 2.43
C PRO A 108 -13.90 -0.67 2.64
N ALA A 109 -13.67 -0.06 3.81
CA ALA A 109 -12.38 0.54 4.11
C ALA A 109 -11.36 -0.53 4.54
N ILE A 110 -11.77 -1.53 5.33
CA ILE A 110 -10.91 -2.67 5.66
C ILE A 110 -10.59 -3.45 4.40
N GLU A 111 -11.58 -3.69 3.54
CA GLU A 111 -11.39 -4.43 2.30
C GLU A 111 -10.42 -3.71 1.35
N LYS A 112 -10.49 -2.37 1.28
CA LYS A 112 -9.54 -1.58 0.50
C LYS A 112 -8.10 -1.81 0.96
N GLU A 113 -7.84 -1.72 2.27
CA GLU A 113 -6.50 -1.94 2.82
C GLU A 113 -6.04 -3.40 2.65
N ARG A 114 -6.95 -4.38 2.81
CA ARG A 114 -6.67 -5.80 2.55
C ARG A 114 -6.24 -6.02 1.10
N LYS A 115 -6.91 -5.40 0.12
CA LYS A 115 -6.53 -5.51 -1.31
C LYS A 115 -5.13 -4.96 -1.59
N ILE A 116 -4.76 -3.85 -0.94
CA ILE A 116 -3.40 -3.28 -1.04
C ILE A 116 -2.36 -4.28 -0.49
N LEU A 117 -2.63 -4.85 0.69
CA LEU A 117 -1.77 -5.85 1.32
C LEU A 117 -1.64 -7.12 0.45
N LEU A 118 -2.76 -7.62 -0.08
CA LEU A 118 -2.78 -8.81 -0.94
C LEU A 118 -1.99 -8.61 -2.23
N GLU A 119 -2.09 -7.43 -2.84
CA GLU A 119 -1.34 -7.11 -4.05
C GLU A 119 0.17 -7.03 -3.77
N ALA A 120 0.57 -6.46 -2.64
CA ALA A 120 1.97 -6.46 -2.20
C ALA A 120 2.49 -7.89 -1.95
N ALA A 121 1.71 -8.73 -1.27
CA ALA A 121 2.03 -10.15 -1.08
C ALA A 121 2.21 -10.88 -2.42
N ARG A 122 1.31 -10.62 -3.38
CA ARG A 122 1.38 -11.22 -4.72
C ARG A 122 2.67 -10.83 -5.44
N LYS A 123 3.05 -9.55 -5.40
CA LYS A 123 4.31 -9.06 -5.98
C LYS A 123 5.52 -9.73 -5.34
N LEU A 124 5.53 -9.85 -4.01
CA LEU A 124 6.61 -10.53 -3.28
C LEU A 124 6.70 -12.02 -3.65
N VAL A 125 5.58 -12.74 -3.70
CA VAL A 125 5.55 -14.16 -4.12
C VAL A 125 6.05 -14.33 -5.56
N MET A 126 5.68 -13.42 -6.47
CA MET A 126 6.17 -13.44 -7.85
C MET A 126 7.67 -13.17 -7.91
N ALA A 127 8.18 -12.19 -7.16
CA ALA A 127 9.60 -11.89 -7.08
C ALA A 127 10.38 -13.09 -6.53
N LEU A 128 9.89 -13.74 -5.46
CA LEU A 128 10.48 -14.97 -4.92
C LEU A 128 10.54 -16.07 -5.98
N GLY A 129 9.46 -16.31 -6.72
CA GLY A 129 9.43 -17.32 -7.77
C GLY A 129 10.35 -17.03 -8.96
N LYS A 130 10.60 -15.76 -9.26
CA LYS A 130 11.47 -15.31 -10.35
C LYS A 130 12.95 -15.34 -9.97
N ASN A 131 13.27 -14.88 -8.75
CA ASN A 131 14.63 -14.55 -8.34
C ASN A 131 15.26 -15.65 -7.47
N THR A 132 14.54 -16.71 -7.10
CA THR A 132 15.09 -17.79 -6.27
C THR A 132 15.10 -19.12 -7.00
N SER A 133 16.15 -19.90 -6.74
CA SER A 133 16.31 -21.25 -7.25
C SER A 133 16.45 -22.24 -6.09
N PRO A 134 16.01 -23.49 -6.26
CA PRO A 134 16.27 -24.54 -5.29
C PRO A 134 17.77 -24.76 -5.11
N THR A 135 18.21 -24.90 -3.86
CA THR A 135 19.56 -25.37 -3.52
C THR A 135 19.48 -26.82 -3.02
N SER A 136 20.60 -27.40 -2.57
CA SER A 136 20.57 -28.70 -1.89
C SER A 136 19.73 -28.60 -0.60
N SER A 137 19.06 -29.69 -0.20
CA SER A 137 18.27 -29.79 1.06
C SER A 137 17.04 -28.88 1.18
N ASP A 138 16.22 -28.81 0.13
CA ASP A 138 14.89 -28.13 0.10
C ASP A 138 14.89 -26.61 0.43
N ASN A 139 16.07 -26.01 0.42
CA ASN A 139 16.22 -24.57 0.59
C ASN A 139 16.07 -23.83 -0.75
N LEU A 140 15.78 -22.55 -0.65
CA LEU A 140 15.77 -21.59 -1.75
C LEU A 140 16.89 -20.58 -1.54
N SER A 141 17.48 -20.10 -2.62
CA SER A 141 18.40 -18.96 -2.59
C SER A 141 18.39 -18.22 -3.91
N VAL A 142 18.73 -16.93 -3.87
CA VAL A 142 19.04 -16.16 -5.08
C VAL A 142 20.35 -16.64 -5.71
N LEU A 143 21.30 -17.12 -4.90
CA LEU A 143 22.55 -17.69 -5.40
C LEU A 143 22.35 -19.17 -5.77
N PRO A 144 22.51 -19.55 -7.06
CA PRO A 144 22.40 -20.93 -7.46
C PRO A 144 23.48 -21.81 -6.82
N SER A 145 23.13 -23.07 -6.56
CA SER A 145 24.01 -24.04 -5.89
C SER A 145 25.38 -24.21 -6.56
N HIS A 146 25.47 -24.10 -7.89
CA HIS A 146 26.72 -24.24 -8.63
C HIS A 146 27.68 -23.04 -8.49
N LEU A 147 27.22 -21.91 -7.93
CA LEU A 147 28.00 -20.68 -7.78
C LEU A 147 28.40 -20.37 -6.32
N VAL A 148 28.10 -21.25 -5.37
CA VAL A 148 28.35 -21.02 -3.93
C VAL A 148 29.82 -20.71 -3.61
N ASN A 149 30.76 -21.32 -4.35
CA ASN A 149 32.20 -21.12 -4.16
C ASN A 149 32.80 -20.05 -5.10
N SER A 150 31.97 -19.31 -5.84
CA SER A 150 32.40 -18.26 -6.76
C SER A 150 32.12 -16.87 -6.17
N PRO A 151 32.84 -15.82 -6.61
CA PRO A 151 32.44 -14.45 -6.33
C PRO A 151 30.97 -14.23 -6.72
N ARG A 152 30.21 -13.59 -5.83
CA ARG A 152 28.79 -13.36 -6.05
C ARG A 152 28.59 -12.45 -7.27
N PRO A 153 27.86 -12.90 -8.31
CA PRO A 153 27.59 -12.06 -9.48
C PRO A 153 26.72 -10.84 -9.15
N ASP A 154 26.87 -9.76 -9.91
CA ASP A 154 26.10 -8.52 -9.73
C ASP A 154 24.58 -8.73 -9.81
N TRP A 155 24.14 -9.66 -10.65
CA TRP A 155 22.72 -9.98 -10.80
C TRP A 155 22.13 -10.59 -9.52
N VAL A 156 22.90 -11.42 -8.79
CA VAL A 156 22.48 -11.99 -7.49
C VAL A 156 22.31 -10.88 -6.46
N ILE A 157 23.24 -9.92 -6.42
CA ILE A 157 23.18 -8.78 -5.50
C ILE A 157 21.93 -7.94 -5.78
N ARG A 158 21.66 -7.64 -7.05
CA ARG A 158 20.48 -6.88 -7.47
C ARG A 158 19.17 -7.60 -7.15
N GLU A 159 19.10 -8.90 -7.42
CA GLU A 159 17.89 -9.70 -7.19
C GLU A 159 17.60 -9.92 -5.71
N ALA A 160 18.63 -10.14 -4.89
CA ALA A 160 18.50 -10.17 -3.43
C ALA A 160 18.00 -8.82 -2.89
N LYS A 161 18.53 -7.71 -3.41
CA LYS A 161 18.05 -6.36 -3.06
C LYS A 161 16.57 -6.16 -3.43
N GLU A 162 16.14 -6.58 -4.62
CA GLU A 162 14.74 -6.52 -5.05
C GLU A 162 13.82 -7.28 -4.07
N LEU A 163 14.25 -8.47 -3.62
CA LEU A 163 13.49 -9.25 -2.63
C LEU A 163 13.45 -8.58 -1.26
N ASN A 164 14.57 -8.06 -0.77
CA ASN A 164 14.64 -7.35 0.51
C ASN A 164 13.74 -6.10 0.52
N GLU A 165 13.73 -5.33 -0.57
CA GLU A 165 12.85 -4.16 -0.73
C GLU A 165 11.38 -4.55 -0.79
N ALA A 166 11.03 -5.59 -1.56
CA ALA A 166 9.66 -6.08 -1.65
C ALA A 166 9.16 -6.64 -0.30
N SER A 167 10.03 -7.33 0.44
CA SER A 167 9.75 -7.85 1.77
C SER A 167 9.49 -6.73 2.78
N THR A 168 10.35 -5.73 2.80
CA THR A 168 10.20 -4.54 3.65
C THR A 168 8.87 -3.84 3.37
N ALA A 169 8.58 -3.57 2.09
CA ALA A 169 7.33 -2.92 1.69
C ALA A 169 6.08 -3.73 2.09
N PHE A 170 6.14 -5.06 1.99
CA PHE A 170 5.06 -5.94 2.44
C PHE A 170 4.87 -5.88 3.96
N VAL A 171 5.95 -5.95 4.74
CA VAL A 171 5.90 -5.89 6.22
C VAL A 171 5.33 -4.55 6.70
N ASP A 172 5.72 -3.44 6.07
CA ASP A 172 5.18 -2.11 6.40
C ASP A 172 3.67 -2.03 6.15
N LEU A 173 3.21 -2.56 5.02
CA LEU A 173 1.78 -2.64 4.71
C LEU A 173 1.04 -3.57 5.67
N TYR A 174 1.65 -4.68 6.07
CA TYR A 174 1.09 -5.59 7.06
C TYR A 174 0.90 -4.87 8.40
N ASP A 175 1.93 -4.19 8.91
CA ASP A 175 1.89 -3.50 10.20
C ASP A 175 0.87 -2.34 10.19
N ASN A 176 0.72 -1.65 9.05
CA ASN A 176 -0.32 -0.64 8.84
C ASN A 176 -1.73 -1.25 8.84
N PHE A 177 -1.92 -2.35 8.12
CA PHE A 177 -3.19 -3.05 8.03
C PHE A 177 -3.65 -3.59 9.39
N ILE A 178 -2.76 -4.22 10.16
CA ILE A 178 -3.08 -4.73 11.51
C ILE A 178 -3.50 -3.59 12.44
N ARG A 179 -2.76 -2.48 12.44
CA ARG A 179 -3.10 -1.30 13.25
C ARG A 179 -4.45 -0.72 12.83
N PHE A 180 -4.69 -0.61 11.53
CA PHE A 180 -5.95 -0.10 10.98
C PHE A 180 -7.14 -0.97 11.41
N CYS A 181 -7.04 -2.29 11.22
CA CYS A 181 -8.10 -3.23 11.61
C CYS A 181 -8.40 -3.18 13.10
N ARG A 182 -7.37 -3.22 13.96
CA ARG A 182 -7.55 -3.16 15.42
C ARG A 182 -8.26 -1.88 15.85
N LEU A 183 -7.86 -0.73 15.31
CA LEU A 183 -8.51 0.55 15.62
C LEU A 183 -9.96 0.59 15.16
N ARG A 184 -10.26 -0.01 14.01
CA ARG A 184 -11.60 -0.02 13.42
C ARG A 184 -12.53 -0.97 14.17
N ILE A 185 -12.08 -2.19 14.45
CA ILE A 185 -12.80 -3.19 15.24
C ILE A 185 -13.11 -2.66 16.65
N ALA A 186 -12.11 -2.08 17.34
CA ALA A 186 -12.30 -1.56 18.69
C ALA A 186 -13.32 -0.42 18.77
N LYS A 187 -13.41 0.43 17.73
CA LYS A 187 -14.40 1.52 17.66
C LYS A 187 -15.83 1.02 17.44
N SER A 188 -16.03 -0.19 16.91
CA SER A 188 -17.36 -0.76 16.68
C SER A 188 -17.90 -1.54 17.89
N THR A 189 -17.08 -1.78 18.91
CA THR A 189 -17.48 -2.49 20.14
C THR A 189 -17.91 -1.56 21.27
N VAL A 190 -17.87 -0.24 21.04
CA VAL A 190 -18.29 0.84 21.97
C VAL A 190 -19.58 1.46 21.46
#